data_AF-A0A812IWC8-F1
#
_entry.id   AF-A0A812IWC8-F1
#
_cell.length_a   1.000
_cell.length_b   1.000
_cell.length_c   1.000
_cell.angle_alpha   90.00
_cell.angle_beta   90.00
_cell.angle_gamma   90.00
#
_symmetry.space_group_name_H-M   'P 1'
#
loop_
_entity.id
_entity.type
_entity.pdbx_description
1 polymer ?
#
loop_
_entity_poly.entity_id
_entity_poly.type
_entity_poly.pdbx_seq_one_letter_code
_entity_poly.pdbx_strand_id
1 'polypeptide(L)'
;MFVQGLGFVQRSAYNKRAKPPALQPIQEEFSEVFCSQASWLCTETFDCLNHTGKLQSEDKLDKQIATASGEPDLTSWCYFQSNWDNVVKSCLVDQDLTRSAHQVYHQVLQQHPQDENDAKYCFLSGHCEDRELNSNSTMEAATKVCDERYPEPDGWKSVGFLDVEMQPLSTKAQADRISKIACARGSYHCTVAYCQETYCKMDHYEQIGGPSGQK
;
A
#
# COMPACT_ATOMS: atom_id res chain seq x y z
N MET A 1 -13.22 -17.89 5.69
CA MET A 1 -13.44 -16.61 4.99
C MET A 1 -12.14 -15.83 5.09
N PHE A 2 -11.50 -15.53 3.96
CA PHE A 2 -10.32 -14.67 3.94
C PHE A 2 -10.82 -13.22 3.81
N VAL A 3 -10.40 -12.34 4.71
CA VAL A 3 -10.73 -10.91 4.64
C VAL A 3 -9.86 -10.31 3.54
N GLN A 4 -10.47 -9.92 2.41
CA GLN A 4 -9.78 -9.47 1.19
C GLN A 4 -9.96 -7.96 0.93
N GLY A 5 -10.45 -7.22 1.93
CA GLY A 5 -11.05 -5.89 1.82
C GLY A 5 -10.16 -4.66 1.86
N LEU A 6 -8.83 -4.82 1.89
CA LEU A 6 -7.94 -3.67 1.80
C LEU A 6 -7.22 -3.77 0.46
N GLY A 7 -7.65 -2.98 -0.53
CA GLY A 7 -7.06 -2.97 -1.87
C GLY A 7 -5.55 -2.72 -1.88
N PHE A 8 -5.00 -2.21 -0.77
CA PHE A 8 -3.57 -1.96 -0.55
C PHE A 8 -2.81 -3.14 0.08
N VAL A 9 -3.50 -4.11 0.68
CA VAL A 9 -2.91 -5.22 1.48
C VAL A 9 -3.28 -6.60 0.92
N GLN A 10 -3.67 -6.69 -0.34
CA GLN A 10 -3.95 -7.99 -0.96
C GLN A 10 -2.64 -8.79 -1.18
N ARG A 11 -2.24 -9.56 -0.16
CA ARG A 11 -1.19 -10.60 -0.23
C ARG A 11 -1.68 -11.88 -0.95
N SER A 12 -2.91 -11.87 -1.47
CA SER A 12 -3.58 -13.09 -1.94
C SER A 12 -3.15 -13.49 -3.35
N ALA A 13 -2.00 -14.16 -3.47
CA ALA A 13 -1.79 -15.29 -4.41
C ALA A 13 -0.42 -15.95 -4.35
N TYR A 14 0.65 -15.29 -3.87
CA TYR A 14 1.99 -15.85 -4.05
C TYR A 14 2.34 -16.98 -3.06
N ASN A 15 1.88 -16.87 -1.82
CA ASN A 15 2.19 -17.82 -0.73
C ASN A 15 1.55 -19.22 -0.82
N LYS A 16 0.83 -19.55 -1.90
CA LYS A 16 0.26 -20.91 -2.10
C LYS A 16 0.88 -21.69 -3.25
N ARG A 17 1.90 -21.18 -3.94
CA ARG A 17 2.68 -22.06 -4.84
C ARG A 17 3.63 -22.89 -3.99
N ALA A 18 3.32 -24.18 -3.88
CA ALA A 18 4.25 -25.19 -3.39
C ALA A 18 5.64 -24.94 -3.98
N LYS A 19 6.66 -25.08 -3.12
CA LYS A 19 8.09 -24.97 -3.47
C LYS A 19 8.32 -25.56 -4.88
N PRO A 20 8.57 -24.74 -5.91
CA PRO A 20 8.72 -25.26 -7.26
C PRO A 20 9.91 -26.22 -7.25
N PRO A 21 9.86 -27.33 -8.00
CA PRO A 21 11.04 -28.16 -8.19
C PRO A 21 12.17 -27.32 -8.76
N ALA A 22 13.42 -27.64 -8.39
CA ALA A 22 14.60 -26.93 -8.87
C ALA A 22 14.63 -26.95 -10.42
N LEU A 23 14.37 -25.81 -11.04
CA LEU A 23 14.42 -25.61 -12.49
C LEU A 23 15.64 -24.77 -12.86
N GLN A 24 16.33 -25.20 -13.92
CA GLN A 24 17.41 -24.44 -14.58
C GLN A 24 16.85 -23.21 -15.35
N PRO A 25 17.64 -22.51 -16.20
CA PRO A 25 17.68 -21.05 -16.28
C PRO A 25 16.41 -20.44 -16.92
N ILE A 26 15.38 -20.19 -16.12
CA ILE A 26 14.14 -19.47 -16.52
C ILE A 26 14.26 -17.96 -16.15
N GLN A 27 15.38 -17.54 -15.56
CA GLN A 27 15.53 -16.19 -15.01
C GLN A 27 15.61 -15.08 -16.06
N GLU A 28 16.24 -15.32 -17.21
CA GLU A 28 16.35 -14.30 -18.28
C GLU A 28 15.01 -14.04 -18.99
N GLU A 29 14.18 -15.07 -19.16
CA GLU A 29 12.86 -14.91 -19.81
C GLU A 29 11.87 -14.19 -18.89
N PHE A 30 11.96 -14.41 -17.57
CA PHE A 30 11.12 -13.72 -16.60
C PHE A 30 11.44 -12.22 -16.50
N SER A 31 12.72 -11.84 -16.55
CA SER A 31 13.11 -10.43 -16.45
C SER A 31 12.67 -9.62 -17.68
N GLU A 32 12.84 -10.17 -18.87
CA GLU A 32 12.46 -9.52 -20.13
C GLU A 32 10.92 -9.36 -20.24
N VAL A 33 10.16 -10.39 -19.86
CA VAL A 33 8.69 -10.34 -19.85
C VAL A 33 8.16 -9.39 -18.76
N PHE A 34 8.81 -9.31 -17.61
CA PHE A 34 8.42 -8.42 -16.52
C PHE A 34 8.59 -6.94 -16.90
N CYS A 35 9.79 -6.55 -17.34
CA CYS A 35 10.08 -5.14 -17.69
C CYS A 35 9.41 -4.69 -18.99
N SER A 36 9.05 -5.61 -19.89
CA SER A 36 8.27 -5.23 -21.09
C SER A 36 6.82 -4.87 -20.77
N GLN A 37 6.22 -5.48 -19.75
CA GLN A 37 4.84 -5.18 -19.34
C GLN A 37 4.74 -3.97 -18.41
N ALA A 38 5.73 -3.79 -17.52
CA ALA A 38 5.74 -2.73 -16.53
C ALA A 38 7.14 -2.11 -16.42
N SER A 39 7.60 -1.46 -17.49
CA SER A 39 8.96 -0.90 -17.59
C SER A 39 9.30 0.07 -16.47
N TRP A 40 8.31 0.76 -15.90
CA TRP A 40 8.49 1.67 -14.76
C TRP A 40 8.96 0.97 -13.48
N LEU A 41 8.64 -0.31 -13.29
CA LEU A 41 9.11 -1.11 -12.14
C LEU A 41 10.59 -1.49 -12.23
N CYS A 42 11.19 -1.32 -13.41
CA CYS A 42 12.60 -1.62 -13.66
C CYS A 42 13.47 -0.35 -13.71
N THR A 43 12.91 0.79 -13.33
CA THR A 43 13.68 2.03 -13.11
C THR A 43 14.46 1.96 -11.81
N GLU A 44 15.48 2.82 -11.64
CA GLU A 44 16.28 2.91 -10.40
C GLU A 44 15.42 3.12 -9.14
N THR A 45 14.23 3.72 -9.28
CA THR A 45 13.30 4.00 -8.17
C THR A 45 12.69 2.74 -7.56
N PHE A 46 12.31 1.75 -8.38
CA PHE A 46 11.65 0.52 -7.91
C PHE A 46 12.59 -0.69 -7.94
N ASP A 47 13.54 -0.68 -8.88
CA ASP A 47 14.58 -1.67 -9.10
C ASP A 47 14.14 -3.11 -8.79
N CYS A 48 12.97 -3.52 -9.31
CA CYS A 48 12.32 -4.76 -8.88
C CYS A 48 13.13 -6.00 -9.17
N LEU A 49 13.84 -6.01 -10.30
CA LEU A 49 14.72 -7.12 -10.63
C LEU A 49 16.13 -6.87 -10.10
N ASN A 50 16.38 -5.75 -9.42
CA ASN A 50 17.70 -5.26 -9.10
C ASN A 50 18.56 -5.15 -10.38
N HIS A 51 19.74 -4.57 -10.26
CA HIS A 51 20.78 -4.71 -11.28
C HIS A 51 21.28 -6.17 -11.44
N THR A 52 20.73 -7.09 -10.64
CA THR A 52 21.14 -8.51 -10.54
C THR A 52 20.19 -9.48 -11.24
N GLY A 53 19.03 -9.01 -11.75
CA GLY A 53 17.99 -9.86 -12.33
C GLY A 53 17.19 -10.69 -11.31
N LYS A 54 17.25 -10.35 -10.01
CA LYS A 54 16.58 -11.03 -8.91
C LYS A 54 15.82 -10.06 -8.00
N LEU A 55 14.60 -10.44 -7.65
CA LEU A 55 13.82 -9.81 -6.59
C LEU A 55 14.53 -9.93 -5.24
N GLN A 56 14.28 -8.97 -4.34
CA GLN A 56 14.75 -9.05 -2.96
C GLN A 56 14.14 -10.29 -2.25
N SER A 57 14.67 -10.66 -1.08
CA SER A 57 14.02 -11.70 -0.28
C SER A 57 12.78 -11.14 0.41
N GLU A 58 11.64 -11.81 0.27
CA GLU A 58 10.42 -11.48 1.02
C GLU A 58 10.65 -11.53 2.53
N ASP A 59 11.54 -12.40 3.03
CA ASP A 59 11.84 -12.55 4.47
C ASP A 59 12.33 -11.24 5.11
N LYS A 60 12.94 -10.36 4.32
CA LYS A 60 13.38 -9.04 4.77
C LYS A 60 12.17 -8.12 4.95
N LEU A 61 11.32 -8.02 3.92
CA LEU A 61 10.13 -7.17 3.93
C LEU A 61 9.06 -7.64 4.91
N ASP A 62 9.02 -8.95 5.22
CA ASP A 62 8.16 -9.52 6.25
C ASP A 62 8.46 -8.94 7.65
N LYS A 63 9.70 -8.52 7.90
CA LYS A 63 10.14 -7.98 9.20
C LYS A 63 10.26 -6.46 9.20
N GLN A 64 10.72 -5.88 8.10
CA GLN A 64 10.91 -4.44 7.98
C GLN A 64 10.83 -4.05 6.51
N ILE A 65 9.85 -3.21 6.18
CA ILE A 65 9.66 -2.72 4.81
C ILE A 65 10.61 -1.55 4.54
N ALA A 66 10.64 -0.54 5.41
CA ALA A 66 11.48 0.64 5.21
C ALA A 66 12.97 0.26 5.05
N THR A 67 13.71 1.08 4.32
CA THR A 67 15.14 0.85 4.08
C THR A 67 15.93 1.00 5.38
N ALA A 68 17.16 0.48 5.41
CA ALA A 68 18.04 0.60 6.58
C ALA A 68 18.41 2.05 6.92
N SER A 69 18.30 2.99 5.96
CA SER A 69 18.48 4.42 6.20
C SER A 69 17.23 5.10 6.74
N GLY A 70 16.12 4.37 6.92
CA GLY A 70 14.86 4.92 7.41
C GLY A 70 14.01 5.62 6.35
N GLU A 71 14.22 5.30 5.06
CA GLU A 71 13.43 5.82 3.95
C GLU A 71 12.37 4.81 3.51
N PRO A 72 11.29 5.24 2.83
CA PRO A 72 10.36 4.30 2.22
C PRO A 72 11.04 3.37 1.20
N ASP A 73 10.66 2.09 1.19
CA ASP A 73 11.19 1.09 0.25
C ASP A 73 10.17 0.81 -0.86
N LEU A 74 10.39 1.44 -2.01
CA LEU A 74 9.53 1.27 -3.18
C LEU A 74 9.70 -0.10 -3.85
N THR A 75 10.80 -0.81 -3.60
CA THR A 75 11.01 -2.19 -4.08
C THR A 75 10.01 -3.17 -3.44
N SER A 76 9.36 -2.77 -2.36
CA SER A 76 8.24 -3.53 -1.77
C SER A 76 7.04 -3.70 -2.72
N TRP A 77 6.87 -2.83 -3.72
CA TRP A 77 5.77 -2.92 -4.70
C TRP A 77 5.93 -4.03 -5.74
N CYS A 78 7.12 -4.61 -5.86
CA CYS A 78 7.42 -5.66 -6.82
C CYS A 78 6.60 -6.94 -6.60
N TYR A 79 6.02 -7.11 -5.40
CA TYR A 79 5.21 -8.26 -5.02
C TYR A 79 3.69 -8.03 -5.14
N PHE A 80 3.25 -6.81 -5.50
CA PHE A 80 1.84 -6.41 -5.47
C PHE A 80 1.32 -6.05 -6.86
N GLN A 81 1.32 -7.04 -7.76
CA GLN A 81 0.91 -6.87 -9.16
C GLN A 81 -0.49 -6.28 -9.32
N SER A 82 -1.42 -6.61 -8.43
CA SER A 82 -2.79 -6.05 -8.41
C SER A 82 -2.84 -4.52 -8.31
N ASN A 83 -1.73 -3.88 -7.90
CA ASN A 83 -1.64 -2.46 -7.67
C ASN A 83 -0.66 -1.75 -8.62
N TRP A 84 -0.10 -2.45 -9.60
CA TRP A 84 0.90 -1.87 -10.50
C TRP A 84 0.33 -0.75 -11.36
N ASP A 85 -0.87 -0.89 -11.92
CA ASP A 85 -1.43 0.12 -12.82
C ASP A 85 -2.04 1.31 -12.07
N ASN A 86 -2.51 1.09 -10.84
CA ASN A 86 -3.13 2.15 -10.03
C ASN A 86 -2.14 2.83 -9.08
N VAL A 87 -1.76 2.19 -7.98
CA VAL A 87 -0.89 2.82 -6.97
C VAL A 87 0.49 3.06 -7.55
N VAL A 88 1.12 2.04 -8.15
CA VAL A 88 2.50 2.23 -8.64
C VAL A 88 2.54 3.19 -9.83
N LYS A 89 1.83 2.87 -10.91
CA LYS A 89 1.92 3.66 -12.13
C LYS A 89 1.22 5.00 -12.00
N SER A 90 -0.04 5.03 -11.57
CA SER A 90 -0.81 6.28 -11.57
C SER A 90 -0.45 7.19 -10.39
N CYS A 91 -0.25 6.66 -9.19
CA CYS A 91 0.19 7.49 -8.06
C CYS A 91 1.70 7.73 -8.02
N LEU A 92 2.51 6.68 -7.92
CA LEU A 92 3.94 6.85 -7.60
C LEU A 92 4.78 7.31 -8.80
N VAL A 93 4.46 6.86 -10.02
CA VAL A 93 5.21 7.21 -11.24
C VAL A 93 4.64 8.46 -11.90
N ASP A 94 3.34 8.48 -12.18
CA ASP A 94 2.70 9.61 -12.89
C ASP A 94 2.32 10.78 -11.96
N GLN A 95 2.38 10.59 -10.65
CA GLN A 95 2.00 11.60 -9.64
C GLN A 95 0.57 12.10 -9.79
N ASP A 96 -0.34 11.23 -10.25
CA ASP A 96 -1.76 11.51 -10.40
C ASP A 96 -2.56 10.76 -9.33
N LEU A 97 -2.57 11.35 -8.13
CA LEU A 97 -3.20 10.80 -6.95
C LEU A 97 -4.71 10.63 -7.14
N THR A 98 -5.37 11.58 -7.80
CA THR A 98 -6.82 11.53 -8.06
C THR A 98 -7.18 10.39 -9.00
N ARG A 99 -6.44 10.20 -10.10
CA ARG A 99 -6.65 9.05 -11.00
C ARG A 99 -6.41 7.74 -10.28
N SER A 100 -5.32 7.64 -9.52
CA SER A 100 -5.03 6.45 -8.71
C SER A 100 -6.16 6.16 -7.72
N ALA A 101 -6.66 7.17 -7.02
CA ALA A 101 -7.75 7.05 -6.06
C ALA A 101 -9.00 6.41 -6.69
N HIS A 102 -9.45 6.94 -7.82
CA HIS A 102 -10.62 6.41 -8.51
C HIS A 102 -10.38 5.00 -9.06
N GLN A 103 -9.19 4.70 -9.59
CA GLN A 103 -8.87 3.36 -10.08
C GLN A 103 -8.87 2.31 -8.96
N VAL A 104 -8.24 2.62 -7.82
CA VAL A 104 -8.27 1.73 -6.64
C VAL A 104 -9.71 1.53 -6.17
N TYR A 105 -10.49 2.61 -6.08
CA TYR A 105 -11.89 2.54 -5.64
C TYR A 105 -12.73 1.65 -6.55
N HIS A 106 -12.62 1.85 -7.87
CA HIS A 106 -13.31 1.01 -8.84
C HIS A 106 -12.89 -0.46 -8.75
N GLN A 107 -11.60 -0.73 -8.56
CA GLN A 107 -11.12 -2.11 -8.37
C GLN A 107 -11.70 -2.74 -7.10
N VAL A 108 -11.73 -2.01 -5.99
CA VAL A 108 -12.29 -2.49 -4.72
C VAL A 108 -13.79 -2.77 -4.87
N LEU A 109 -14.55 -1.89 -5.52
CA LEU A 109 -15.98 -2.13 -5.77
C LEU A 109 -16.24 -3.36 -6.66
N GLN A 110 -15.35 -3.64 -7.62
CA GLN A 110 -15.47 -4.82 -8.48
C GLN A 110 -15.18 -6.12 -7.72
N GLN A 111 -14.22 -6.08 -6.80
CA GLN A 111 -13.80 -7.27 -6.05
C GLN A 111 -14.67 -7.53 -4.83
N HIS A 112 -15.05 -6.47 -4.10
CA HIS A 112 -15.67 -6.51 -2.78
C HIS A 112 -16.77 -5.43 -2.62
N PRO A 113 -17.87 -5.49 -3.38
CA PRO A 113 -18.87 -4.41 -3.45
C PRO A 113 -19.60 -4.10 -2.13
N GLN A 114 -19.49 -4.98 -1.12
CA GLN A 114 -20.14 -4.84 0.18
C GLN A 114 -19.13 -4.69 1.33
N ASP A 115 -17.83 -4.56 1.02
CA ASP A 115 -16.80 -4.45 2.03
C ASP A 115 -16.57 -2.98 2.41
N GLU A 116 -16.79 -2.68 3.69
CA GLU A 116 -16.64 -1.36 4.27
C GLU A 116 -15.28 -1.14 4.95
N ASN A 117 -14.36 -2.10 4.85
CA ASN A 117 -13.05 -2.03 5.51
C ASN A 117 -12.24 -0.82 5.05
N ASP A 118 -12.25 -0.49 3.77
CA ASP A 118 -11.56 0.70 3.25
C ASP A 118 -12.19 1.99 3.80
N ALA A 119 -13.53 2.06 3.90
CA ALA A 119 -14.19 3.20 4.53
C ALA A 119 -13.75 3.33 6.00
N LYS A 120 -13.86 2.25 6.77
CA LYS A 120 -13.40 2.21 8.17
C LYS A 120 -11.94 2.62 8.30
N TYR A 121 -11.10 2.18 7.37
CA TYR A 121 -9.68 2.52 7.33
C TYR A 121 -9.46 4.02 7.14
N CYS A 122 -10.19 4.64 6.21
CA CYS A 122 -10.12 6.07 5.95
C CYS A 122 -10.47 6.90 7.19
N PHE A 123 -11.57 6.57 7.88
CA PHE A 123 -11.99 7.32 9.07
C PHE A 123 -11.17 6.99 10.32
N LEU A 124 -10.87 5.71 10.61
CA LEU A 124 -10.09 5.32 11.79
C LEU A 124 -8.63 5.81 11.72
N SER A 125 -8.08 5.91 10.51
CA SER A 125 -6.77 6.53 10.27
C SER A 125 -6.84 8.04 10.21
N GLY A 126 -8.01 8.67 10.34
CA GLY A 126 -8.16 10.12 10.28
C GLY A 126 -7.73 10.76 8.96
N HIS A 127 -7.83 10.01 7.85
CA HIS A 127 -7.44 10.51 6.52
C HIS A 127 -8.44 11.51 5.95
N CYS A 128 -9.69 11.48 6.42
CA CYS A 128 -10.74 12.41 6.02
C CYS A 128 -10.57 13.81 6.63
N GLU A 129 -9.96 13.88 7.81
CA GLU A 129 -9.68 15.11 8.53
C GLU A 129 -8.30 15.68 8.24
N ASP A 130 -7.41 14.90 7.60
CA ASP A 130 -6.07 15.34 7.22
C ASP A 130 -6.14 16.54 6.26
N ARG A 131 -5.47 17.63 6.64
CA ARG A 131 -5.37 18.86 5.84
C ARG A 131 -3.94 19.13 5.36
N GLU A 132 -2.98 18.34 5.82
CA GLU A 132 -1.56 18.49 5.47
C GLU A 132 -1.29 17.82 4.12
N LEU A 133 -1.97 16.71 3.86
CA LEU A 133 -1.93 16.00 2.58
C LEU A 133 -3.20 16.23 1.77
N ASN A 134 -3.02 16.31 0.44
CA ASN A 134 -4.07 16.52 -0.55
C ASN A 134 -3.68 15.85 -1.89
N SER A 135 -4.52 16.03 -2.91
CA SER A 135 -4.34 15.44 -4.25
C SER A 135 -3.06 15.85 -4.98
N ASN A 136 -2.34 16.88 -4.50
CA ASN A 136 -1.07 17.34 -5.08
C ASN A 136 0.13 17.05 -4.18
N SER A 137 -0.06 16.31 -3.08
CA SER A 137 1.02 15.99 -2.16
C SER A 137 2.02 15.02 -2.78
N THR A 138 3.29 15.20 -2.41
CA THR A 138 4.37 14.33 -2.85
C THR A 138 4.69 13.25 -1.81
N MET A 139 5.47 12.25 -2.21
CA MET A 139 5.97 11.24 -1.30
C MET A 139 6.79 11.87 -0.17
N GLU A 140 7.64 12.86 -0.45
CA GLU A 140 8.48 13.53 0.54
C GLU A 140 7.65 14.29 1.58
N ALA A 141 6.55 14.93 1.15
CA ALA A 141 5.62 15.57 2.07
C ALA A 141 4.95 14.54 2.97
N ALA A 142 4.49 13.42 2.41
CA ALA A 142 3.92 12.33 3.19
C ALA A 142 4.92 11.67 4.14
N THR A 143 6.19 11.50 3.76
CA THR A 143 7.22 10.95 4.65
C THR A 143 7.39 11.80 5.91
N LYS A 144 7.32 13.14 5.80
CA LYS A 144 7.35 14.04 6.96
C LYS A 144 6.14 13.83 7.87
N VAL A 145 4.94 13.74 7.29
CA VAL A 145 3.72 13.44 8.06
C VAL A 145 3.84 12.07 8.74
N CYS A 146 4.42 11.08 8.07
CA CYS A 146 4.67 9.77 8.65
C CYS A 146 5.64 9.83 9.84
N ASP A 147 6.73 10.60 9.74
CA ASP A 147 7.70 10.80 10.82
C ASP A 147 7.06 11.47 12.06
N GLU A 148 6.19 12.45 11.85
CA GLU A 148 5.49 13.16 12.92
C GLU A 148 4.39 12.30 13.56
N ARG A 149 3.63 11.57 12.73
CA ARG A 149 2.46 10.81 13.16
C ARG A 149 2.82 9.46 13.79
N TYR A 150 3.90 8.84 13.33
CA TYR A 150 4.34 7.52 13.75
C TYR A 150 5.82 7.53 14.14
N PRO A 151 6.16 8.21 15.26
CA PRO A 151 7.54 8.34 15.71
C PRO A 151 8.11 7.01 16.25
N GLU A 152 9.42 6.92 16.25
CA GLU A 152 10.21 5.82 16.85
C GLU A 152 9.99 5.68 18.37
N PRO A 153 10.25 4.49 18.97
CA PRO A 153 10.82 3.26 18.37
C PRO A 153 9.79 2.34 17.69
N ASP A 154 8.51 2.50 17.99
CA ASP A 154 7.42 1.69 17.40
C ASP A 154 6.83 2.40 16.16
N GLY A 155 7.69 3.11 15.42
CA GLY A 155 7.32 4.01 14.32
C GLY A 155 6.94 3.29 13.03
N TRP A 156 6.81 4.06 11.94
CA TRP A 156 6.55 3.46 10.62
C TRP A 156 7.78 2.79 10.01
N LYS A 157 9.00 3.11 10.48
CA LYS A 157 10.24 2.56 9.93
C LYS A 157 10.55 1.15 10.43
N SER A 158 9.85 0.69 11.47
CA SER A 158 10.05 -0.62 12.09
C SER A 158 9.03 -1.69 11.70
N VAL A 159 8.05 -1.37 10.83
CA VAL A 159 7.00 -2.33 10.43
C VAL A 159 7.40 -3.21 9.24
N GLY A 160 6.96 -4.46 9.27
CA GLY A 160 7.02 -5.46 8.22
C GLY A 160 5.65 -5.92 7.73
N PHE A 161 5.61 -6.75 6.68
CA PHE A 161 4.35 -7.33 6.20
C PHE A 161 3.67 -8.28 7.19
N LEU A 162 4.41 -8.84 8.17
CA LEU A 162 3.84 -9.71 9.19
C LEU A 162 3.07 -8.94 10.28
N ASP A 163 3.20 -7.61 10.34
CA ASP A 163 2.52 -6.80 11.34
C ASP A 163 1.04 -6.53 10.99
N VAL A 164 0.58 -6.87 9.78
CA VAL A 164 -0.84 -6.77 9.44
C VAL A 164 -1.60 -8.00 9.85
N GLU A 165 -2.54 -7.81 10.76
CA GLU A 165 -3.57 -8.79 11.06
C GLU A 165 -4.57 -8.86 9.90
N MET A 166 -4.84 -10.06 9.37
CA MET A 166 -5.90 -10.29 8.36
C MET A 166 -7.33 -10.28 8.95
N GLN A 167 -7.55 -9.58 10.06
CA GLN A 167 -8.86 -9.48 10.71
C GLN A 167 -9.64 -8.32 10.10
N PRO A 168 -10.99 -8.34 10.17
CA PRO A 168 -11.80 -7.19 9.81
C PRO A 168 -11.34 -5.95 10.59
N LEU A 169 -11.28 -4.82 9.91
CA LEU A 169 -10.79 -3.60 10.51
C LEU A 169 -11.84 -3.06 11.49
N SER A 170 -11.46 -2.92 12.76
CA SER A 170 -12.40 -2.51 13.82
C SER A 170 -11.83 -1.50 14.82
N THR A 171 -10.50 -1.30 14.82
CA THR A 171 -9.85 -0.41 15.79
C THR A 171 -8.91 0.57 15.11
N LYS A 172 -8.72 1.73 15.74
CA LYS A 172 -7.71 2.71 15.34
C LYS A 172 -6.30 2.10 15.30
N ALA A 173 -5.95 1.24 16.26
CA ALA A 173 -4.63 0.61 16.29
C ALA A 173 -4.35 -0.25 15.04
N GLN A 174 -5.35 -1.02 14.57
CA GLN A 174 -5.22 -1.78 13.33
C GLN A 174 -5.09 -0.85 12.11
N ALA A 175 -5.86 0.24 12.08
CA ALA A 175 -5.80 1.23 10.99
C ALA A 175 -4.42 1.92 10.96
N ASP A 176 -3.88 2.28 12.12
CA ASP A 176 -2.54 2.85 12.25
C ASP A 176 -1.45 1.88 11.78
N ARG A 177 -1.57 0.56 12.01
CA ARG A 177 -0.62 -0.43 11.46
C ARG A 177 -0.63 -0.44 9.92
N ILE A 178 -1.79 -0.41 9.29
CA ILE A 178 -1.92 -0.34 7.82
C ILE A 178 -1.32 0.97 7.30
N SER A 179 -1.59 2.08 7.98
CA SER A 179 -1.03 3.39 7.67
C SER A 179 0.50 3.44 7.78
N LYS A 180 1.08 2.82 8.81
CA LYS A 180 2.54 2.67 8.93
C LYS A 180 3.15 1.89 7.76
N ILE A 181 2.47 0.87 7.27
CA ILE A 181 2.92 0.13 6.08
C ILE A 181 2.79 0.99 4.83
N ALA A 182 1.71 1.76 4.68
CA ALA A 182 1.60 2.71 3.58
C ALA A 182 2.74 3.73 3.58
N CYS A 183 3.16 4.22 4.76
CA CYS A 183 4.36 5.04 4.95
C CYS A 183 5.63 4.29 4.52
N ALA A 184 5.86 3.08 5.06
CA ALA A 184 7.04 2.28 4.75
C ALA A 184 7.20 1.94 3.26
N ARG A 185 6.07 1.84 2.55
CA ARG A 185 6.02 1.58 1.10
C ARG A 185 5.98 2.86 0.25
N GLY A 186 6.07 4.04 0.86
CA GLY A 186 6.11 5.32 0.15
C GLY A 186 4.77 5.75 -0.47
N SER A 187 3.66 5.14 -0.05
CA SER A 187 2.34 5.30 -0.66
C SER A 187 1.33 6.04 0.22
N TYR A 188 1.75 6.57 1.37
CA TYR A 188 0.83 7.20 2.32
C TYR A 188 0.04 8.36 1.71
N HIS A 189 0.67 9.23 0.92
CA HIS A 189 -0.01 10.28 0.14
C HIS A 189 -1.08 9.73 -0.81
N CYS A 190 -0.80 8.61 -1.50
CA CYS A 190 -1.77 7.93 -2.37
C CYS A 190 -2.99 7.47 -1.57
N THR A 191 -2.77 6.93 -0.38
CA THR A 191 -3.81 6.44 0.51
C THR A 191 -4.68 7.56 1.08
N VAL A 192 -4.07 8.68 1.48
CA VAL A 192 -4.83 9.84 1.95
C VAL A 192 -5.69 10.40 0.83
N ALA A 193 -5.12 10.58 -0.37
CA ALA A 193 -5.88 11.02 -1.54
C ALA A 193 -6.98 10.02 -1.93
N TYR A 194 -6.71 8.72 -1.87
CA TYR A 194 -7.73 7.69 -2.06
C TYR A 194 -8.95 7.92 -1.17
N CYS A 195 -8.72 8.09 0.13
CA CYS A 195 -9.78 8.34 1.09
C CYS A 195 -10.51 9.66 0.82
N GLN A 196 -9.77 10.76 0.67
CA GLN A 196 -10.30 12.09 0.46
C GLN A 196 -11.12 12.19 -0.83
N GLU A 197 -10.71 11.51 -1.90
CA GLU A 197 -11.40 11.54 -3.18
C GLU A 197 -12.64 10.65 -3.22
N THR A 198 -12.77 9.68 -2.30
CA THR A 198 -13.80 8.63 -2.35
C THR A 198 -14.67 8.64 -1.08
N TYR A 199 -14.37 7.78 -0.10
CA TYR A 199 -15.20 7.52 1.08
C TYR A 199 -15.46 8.77 1.93
N CYS A 200 -14.52 9.71 2.01
CA CYS A 200 -14.69 10.94 2.80
C CYS A 200 -15.74 11.90 2.22
N LYS A 201 -16.24 11.66 1.00
CA LYS A 201 -17.31 12.44 0.35
C LYS A 201 -18.68 11.73 0.42
N MET A 202 -18.77 10.63 1.14
CA MET A 202 -19.97 9.78 1.18
C MET A 202 -20.59 9.78 2.58
N ASP A 203 -21.67 10.55 2.75
CA ASP A 203 -22.38 10.73 4.03
C ASP A 203 -22.72 9.43 4.75
N HIS A 204 -22.99 8.36 3.99
CA HIS A 204 -23.28 7.03 4.55
C HIS A 204 -22.15 6.48 5.43
N TYR A 205 -20.89 6.72 5.06
CA TYR A 205 -19.74 6.17 5.77
C TYR A 205 -19.26 7.01 6.95
N GLU A 206 -19.62 8.30 7.00
CA GLU A 206 -19.33 9.17 8.14
C GLU A 206 -19.88 8.60 9.45
N GLN A 207 -21.05 7.95 9.39
CA GLN A 207 -21.71 7.36 10.55
C GLN A 207 -21.09 6.02 10.99
N ILE A 208 -20.39 5.33 10.08
CA ILE A 208 -19.83 3.98 10.31
C ILE A 208 -18.38 4.09 10.81
N GLY A 209 -17.63 5.04 10.27
CA GLY A 209 -16.21 5.23 10.56
C GLY A 209 -15.91 6.30 11.62
N GLY A 210 -16.81 7.25 11.83
CA GLY A 210 -16.64 8.26 12.87
C GLY A 210 -16.64 7.64 14.26
N PRO A 211 -15.87 8.18 15.23
CA PRO A 211 -15.99 7.76 16.62
C PRO A 211 -17.46 7.92 17.04
N SER A 212 -18.12 6.79 17.25
CA SER A 212 -19.51 6.74 17.65
C SER A 212 -19.62 7.36 19.04
N GLY A 213 -19.91 8.67 19.11
CA GLY A 213 -20.33 9.32 20.36
C GLY A 213 -19.53 10.53 20.85
N GLN A 214 -19.13 11.48 19.98
CA GLN A 214 -18.83 12.86 20.44
C GLN A 214 -19.39 13.90 19.44
N LYS A 215 -20.70 14.12 19.49
CA LYS A 215 -21.31 15.42 19.20
C LYS A 215 -22.05 15.87 20.45
#